data_AF-A0A3C0VT30-F1
#
_entry.id   AF-A0A3C0VT30-F1
#
_cell.length_a   1.000
_cell.length_b   1.000
_cell.length_c   1.000
_cell.angle_alpha   90.00
_cell.angle_beta   90.00
_cell.angle_gamma   90.00
#
_symmetry.space_group_name_H-M   'P 1'
#
loop_
_entity.id
_entity.type
_entity.pdbx_description
1 polymer ?
#
loop_
_entity_poly.entity_id
_entity_poly.type
_entity_poly.pdbx_seq_one_letter_code
_entity_poly.pdbx_strand_id
1 'polypeptide(L)' 'MKELLDKLYSLSNVYEDFIYGTVDYAKEKPEHLKVLLDYLRNNDNLTTSDVVYFIMIQPDFFDDSAELSVTEKVS' A
#
# COMPACT_ATOMS: atom_id res chain seq x y z
N MET A 1 12.75 -1.21 2.57
CA MET A 1 11.94 -1.25 3.82
C MET A 1 12.25 -0.09 4.76
N LYS A 2 13.49 0.12 5.22
CA LYS A 2 13.83 1.28 6.08
C LYS A 2 13.36 2.62 5.49
N GLU A 3 13.69 2.87 4.22
CA GLU A 3 13.29 4.11 3.53
C GLU A 3 11.77 4.31 3.49
N LEU A 4 11.01 3.22 3.26
CA LEU A 4 9.56 3.28 3.28
C LEU A 4 9.05 3.73 4.64
N LEU A 5 9.53 3.11 5.73
CA LEU A 5 9.17 3.51 7.09
C LEU A 5 9.52 4.96 7.37
N ASP A 6 10.72 5.40 7.01
CA ASP A 6 11.16 6.79 7.20
C ASP A 6 10.20 7.78 6.51
N LYS A 7 9.77 7.46 5.28
CA LYS A 7 8.80 8.27 4.52
C LYS A 7 7.41 8.24 5.15
N LEU A 8 6.89 7.09 5.55
CA LEU A 8 5.55 6.99 6.13
C LEU A 8 5.46 7.69 7.49
N TYR A 9 6.48 7.55 8.35
CA TYR A 9 6.53 8.26 9.63
C TYR A 9 6.70 9.79 9.48
N SER A 10 7.07 10.28 8.30
CA SER A 10 7.15 11.72 8.02
C SER A 10 5.81 12.36 7.67
N LEU A 11 4.75 11.57 7.46
CA LEU A 11 3.41 12.08 7.16
C LEU A 11 2.77 12.71 8.41
N SER A 12 2.04 13.82 8.22
CA SER A 12 1.53 14.65 9.31
C SER A 12 0.40 14.01 10.13
N ASN A 13 -0.32 13.03 9.56
CA ASN A 13 -1.48 12.37 10.16
C ASN A 13 -1.32 10.85 10.22
N VAL A 14 -0.09 10.38 10.43
CA VAL A 14 0.25 8.96 10.49
C VAL A 14 -0.28 8.28 11.76
N TYR A 15 -0.70 7.02 11.63
CA TYR A 15 -1.10 6.15 12.73
C TYR A 15 -0.65 4.71 12.45
N GLU A 16 -0.51 3.90 13.49
CA GLU A 16 0.14 2.57 13.40
C GLU A 16 -0.55 1.64 12.39
N ASP A 17 -1.88 1.53 12.42
CA ASP A 17 -2.61 0.64 11.49
C ASP A 17 -2.40 1.02 10.02
N PHE A 18 -2.22 2.31 9.73
CA PHE A 18 -1.85 2.78 8.39
C PHE A 18 -0.44 2.33 8.01
N ILE A 19 0.53 2.44 8.92
CA ILE A 19 1.90 1.95 8.69
C ILE A 19 1.85 0.46 8.39
N TYR A 20 1.17 -0.32 9.23
CA TYR A 20 1.06 -1.76 9.08
C TYR A 20 0.45 -2.15 7.73
N GLY A 21 -0.72 -1.60 7.39
CA GLY A 21 -1.39 -1.92 6.12
C GLY A 21 -0.58 -1.51 4.89
N THR A 22 0.07 -0.35 4.94
CA THR A 22 0.91 0.14 3.83
C THR A 22 2.17 -0.71 3.66
N VAL A 23 2.79 -1.13 4.77
CA VAL A 23 3.96 -2.03 4.74
C VAL A 23 3.57 -3.42 4.27
N ASP A 24 2.39 -3.92 4.62
CA ASP A 24 1.88 -5.21 4.19
C ASP A 24 1.66 -5.24 2.67
N TYR A 25 0.95 -4.24 2.14
CA TYR A 25 0.82 -4.01 0.69
C TYR A 25 2.19 -3.98 -0.01
N ALA A 26 3.15 -3.22 0.53
CA ALA A 26 4.49 -3.10 -0.05
C ALA A 26 5.32 -4.40 0.01
N LYS A 27 4.99 -5.35 0.90
CA LYS A 27 5.69 -6.64 1.02
C LYS A 27 5.16 -7.70 0.07
N GLU A 28 3.91 -7.57 -0.37
CA GLU A 28 3.24 -8.54 -1.23
C GLU A 28 4.01 -8.77 -2.53
N LYS A 29 4.41 -7.69 -3.21
CA LYS A 29 5.14 -7.74 -4.49
C LYS A 29 6.29 -6.70 -4.52
N PRO A 30 7.45 -7.02 -5.11
CA PRO A 30 8.53 -6.05 -5.30
C PRO A 30 8.11 -4.78 -6.05
N GLU A 31 7.17 -4.92 -6.98
CA GLU A 31 6.58 -3.83 -7.76
C GLU A 31 5.82 -2.84 -6.88
N HIS A 32 5.05 -3.32 -5.89
CA HIS A 32 4.32 -2.47 -4.94
C HIS A 32 5.26 -1.54 -4.18
N LEU A 33 6.34 -2.08 -3.63
CA LEU A 33 7.35 -1.29 -2.93
C LEU A 33 7.95 -0.22 -3.84
N LYS A 34 8.23 -0.56 -5.11
CA LYS A 34 8.82 0.35 -6.08
C LYS A 34 7.87 1.52 -6.38
N VAL A 35 6.63 1.22 -6.79
CA VAL A 35 5.66 2.27 -7.18
C VAL A 35 5.28 3.16 -6.00
N LEU A 36 5.15 2.58 -4.80
CA LEU A 36 4.86 3.32 -3.59
C LEU A 36 6.01 4.26 -3.18
N LEU A 37 7.26 3.79 -3.21
CA LEU A 37 8.41 4.66 -2.93
C LEU A 37 8.53 5.77 -3.96
N ASP A 38 8.31 5.48 -5.25
CA ASP A 38 8.34 6.50 -6.30
C ASP A 38 7.23 7.54 -6.10
N TYR A 39 6.03 7.14 -5.69
CA TYR A 39 4.95 8.06 -5.32
C TYR A 39 5.34 8.96 -4.13
N LEU A 40 5.88 8.39 -3.05
CA LEU A 40 6.29 9.11 -1.83
C LEU A 40 7.52 10.02 -2.02
N ARG A 41 8.34 9.77 -3.05
CA ARG A 41 9.51 10.61 -3.38
C ARG A 41 9.14 11.82 -4.22
N ASN A 42 8.14 11.68 -5.09
CA ASN A 42 7.78 12.69 -6.07
C ASN A 42 6.67 13.64 -5.61
N ASN A 43 6.12 13.41 -4.41
CA ASN A 43 5.07 14.23 -3.84
C ASN A 43 5.44 14.65 -2.42
N ASP A 44 5.24 15.94 -2.13
CA ASP A 44 5.40 16.53 -0.82
C ASP A 44 4.03 16.79 -0.18
N ASN A 45 3.99 16.97 1.15
CA ASN A 45 2.77 17.28 1.91
C ASN A 45 1.63 16.26 1.76
N LEU A 46 1.97 15.00 1.48
CA LEU A 46 1.00 13.91 1.43
C LEU A 46 0.33 13.69 2.80
N THR A 47 -0.94 13.31 2.75
CA THR A 47 -1.67 12.74 3.88
C THR A 47 -1.73 11.22 3.76
N THR A 48 -2.07 10.54 4.85
CA THR A 48 -2.37 9.09 4.82
C THR A 48 -3.46 8.74 3.82
N SER A 49 -4.48 9.59 3.63
CA SER A 49 -5.56 9.37 2.67
C SER A 49 -5.08 9.40 1.21
N ASP A 50 -4.12 10.26 0.88
CA ASP A 50 -3.54 10.32 -0.47
C ASP A 50 -2.79 9.02 -0.78
N VAL A 51 -2.04 8.50 0.19
CA VAL A 51 -1.30 7.23 0.06
C VAL A 51 -2.26 6.05 -0.07
N VAL A 52 -3.31 6.00 0.75
CA VAL A 52 -4.35 4.95 0.64
C VAL A 52 -5.02 5.00 -0.72
N TYR A 53 -5.40 6.20 -1.19
CA TYR A 53 -6.00 6.37 -2.51
C TYR A 53 -5.06 5.90 -3.62
N PHE A 54 -3.78 6.25 -3.55
CA PHE A 54 -2.76 5.79 -4.50
C PHE A 54 -2.67 4.26 -4.55
N ILE A 55 -2.67 3.59 -3.40
CA ILE A 55 -2.64 2.13 -3.32
C ILE A 55 -3.91 1.53 -3.95
N MET A 56 -5.09 2.07 -3.65
CA MET A 56 -6.37 1.57 -4.16
C MET A 56 -6.54 1.67 -5.68
N ILE A 57 -5.83 2.60 -6.33
CA ILE A 57 -5.89 2.77 -7.80
C ILE A 57 -4.83 1.97 -8.55
N GLN A 58 -3.99 1.18 -7.86
CA GLN A 58 -3.04 0.31 -8.55
C GLN A 58 -3.80 -0.79 -9.31
N PRO A 59 -3.34 -1.16 -10.53
CA PRO A 59 -4.10 -2.05 -11.40
C PRO A 59 -4.45 -3.41 -10.79
N ASP A 60 -3.57 -3.92 -9.93
CA ASP A 60 -3.68 -5.24 -9.31
C ASP A 60 -4.19 -5.21 -7.87
N PHE A 61 -4.64 -4.04 -7.38
CA PHE A 61 -5.12 -3.89 -6.00
C PHE A 61 -6.28 -4.84 -5.64
N PHE A 62 -7.10 -5.20 -6.62
CA PHE A 62 -8.24 -6.12 -6.43
C PHE A 62 -7.96 -7.55 -6.92
N ASP A 63 -6.79 -7.85 -7.47
CA ASP A 63 -6.50 -9.15 -8.06
C ASP A 63 -6.50 -10.26 -6.99
N ASP A 64 -5.97 -9.97 -5.81
CA ASP A 64 -5.93 -10.90 -4.68
C ASP A 64 -7.32 -11.15 -4.05
N SER A 65 -8.29 -10.24 -4.27
CA SER A 65 -9.68 -10.45 -3.82
C SER A 65 -10.42 -11.48 -4.66
N ALA A 66 -9.94 -11.76 -5.89
CA ALA A 66 -10.57 -12.72 -6.79
C ALA A 66 -10.31 -14.18 -6.38
N GLU A 67 -9.21 -14.48 -5.68
CA GLU A 67 -8.89 -15.85 -5.24
C GLU A 67 -9.86 -16.39 -4.16
N LEU A 68 -10.46 -15.51 -3.35
CA LEU A 68 -11.48 -15.88 -2.37
C LEU A 68 -12.80 -16.36 -3.01
N SER A 69 -13.02 -16.09 -4.30
CA SER A 69 -14.25 -16.49 -5.00
C SER A 69 -14.23 -17.91 -5.58
N VAL A 70 -13.06 -18.58 -5.59
CA VAL A 70 -12.89 -19.89 -6.24
C VAL A 70 -13.08 -21.05 -5.26
N THR A 71 -12.95 -20.82 -3.94
CA THR A 71 -12.98 -21.87 -2.91
C THR A 71 -14.36 -22.18 -2.33
N GLU A 72 -15.41 -21.38 -2.58
CA GLU A 72 -16.78 -21.65 -2.08
C GLU A 72 -17.65 -22.52 -3.03
N LYS A 73 -17.10 -23.06 -4.12
CA LYS A 73 -17.87 -23.87 -5.08
C LYS A 73 -17.39 -25.31 -5.26
N VAL A 74 -16.70 -25.94 -4.30
CA VAL A 74 -16.61 -27.41 -4.27
C VAL A 74 -16.39 -27.93 -2.83
N SER A 75 -17.47 -28.25 -2.13
CA SER A 75 -17.59 -29.39 -1.19
C SER A 75 -19.03 -29.54 -0.70
#